data_AF-A0A422MU69-F1
#
_entry.id   AF-A0A422MU69-F1
#
_cell.length_a   1.000
_cell.length_b   1.000
_cell.length_c   1.000
_cell.angle_alpha   90.00
_cell.angle_beta   90.00
_cell.angle_gamma   90.00
#
_symmetry.space_group_name_H-M   'P 1'
#
loop_
_entity.id
_entity.type
_entity.pdbx_description
1 polymer ?
#
loop_
_entity_poly.entity_id
_entity_poly.type
_entity_poly.pdbx_seq_one_letter_code
_entity_poly.pdbx_strand_id
1 'polypeptide(L)'
;MCAWRTCNTTQEEQVEYWRRMHMRMDDVGPIPRCIFQFNEYETRVRDIKNILAGIDASNAVHYGMIGGREMCPSNDASHKLVKVVRLITQKDVEEFVNLPACFSIESKLIGRLLEVDEENDIIL
;
A
#
# COMPACT_ATOMS: atom_id res chain seq x y z
N MET A 1 4.96 -6.81 -18.77
CA MET A 1 5.32 -5.46 -19.27
C MET A 1 6.29 -5.63 -20.41
N CYS A 2 6.00 -5.04 -21.56
CA CYS A 2 6.79 -5.28 -22.75
C CYS A 2 7.77 -4.14 -22.94
N ALA A 3 9.09 -4.43 -22.92
CA ALA A 3 10.14 -3.51 -23.36
C ALA A 3 9.82 -2.88 -24.74
N TRP A 4 8.98 -3.57 -25.52
CA TRP A 4 8.39 -3.11 -26.77
C TRP A 4 7.65 -1.77 -26.72
N ARG A 5 7.03 -1.36 -25.61
CA ARG A 5 6.26 -0.11 -25.61
C ARG A 5 7.13 1.14 -25.70
N THR A 6 8.40 1.01 -25.31
CA THR A 6 9.41 2.08 -25.29
C THR A 6 10.63 1.71 -26.13
N CYS A 7 10.56 0.68 -26.97
CA CYS A 7 11.73 0.20 -27.73
C CYS A 7 12.23 1.20 -28.76
N ASN A 8 11.38 2.15 -29.17
CA ASN A 8 11.71 3.17 -30.15
C ASN A 8 12.19 4.49 -29.52
N THR A 9 12.26 4.58 -28.19
CA THR A 9 12.76 5.78 -27.48
C THR A 9 14.26 5.67 -27.24
N THR A 10 14.90 6.81 -26.99
CA THR A 10 16.33 6.87 -26.64
C THR A 10 16.64 6.09 -25.37
N GLN A 11 17.90 5.69 -25.19
CA GLN A 11 18.35 4.99 -23.98
C GLN A 11 18.08 5.82 -22.71
N GLU A 12 18.28 7.13 -22.77
CA GLU A 12 18.00 8.05 -21.65
C GLU A 12 16.52 8.06 -21.28
N GLU A 13 15.62 8.13 -22.26
CA GLU A 13 14.17 8.06 -22.03
C GLU A 13 13.75 6.72 -21.44
N GLN A 14 14.38 5.61 -21.86
CA GLN A 14 14.10 4.30 -21.29
C GLN A 14 14.53 4.22 -19.82
N VAL A 15 15.72 4.73 -19.48
CA VAL A 15 16.22 4.77 -18.09
C VAL A 15 15.29 5.60 -17.21
N GLU A 16 14.91 6.80 -17.65
CA GLU A 16 14.02 7.68 -16.88
C GLU A 16 12.60 7.08 -16.75
N TYR A 17 12.12 6.38 -17.79
CA TYR A 17 10.87 5.64 -17.72
C TYR A 17 10.91 4.56 -16.62
N TRP A 18 11.93 3.71 -16.60
CA TRP A 18 12.07 2.66 -15.60
C TRP A 18 12.25 3.21 -14.19
N ARG A 19 13.06 4.26 -14.03
CA ARG A 19 13.20 4.98 -12.75
C ARG A 19 11.84 5.45 -12.23
N ARG A 20 11.01 6.04 -13.10
CA ARG A 20 9.65 6.46 -12.73
C ARG A 20 8.76 5.29 -12.31
N MET A 21 8.84 4.15 -12.99
CA MET A 21 8.06 2.96 -12.62
C MET A 21 8.50 2.41 -11.24
N HIS A 22 9.80 2.41 -10.97
CA HIS A 22 10.34 2.03 -9.65
C HIS A 22 9.85 2.95 -8.54
N MET A 23 9.91 4.27 -8.74
CA MET A 23 9.37 5.23 -7.75
C MET A 23 7.89 4.99 -7.48
N ARG A 24 7.07 4.80 -8.53
CA ARG A 24 5.64 4.50 -8.34
C ARG A 24 5.40 3.19 -7.62
N MET A 25 6.18 2.15 -7.91
CA MET A 25 6.08 0.87 -7.21
C MET A 25 6.41 0.99 -5.72
N ASP A 26 7.36 1.84 -5.37
CA ASP A 26 7.68 2.14 -3.97
C ASP A 26 6.52 2.88 -3.27
N ASP A 27 5.91 3.85 -3.95
CA ASP A 27 4.83 4.68 -3.39
C ASP A 27 3.49 3.95 -3.21
N VAL A 28 3.10 3.08 -4.15
CA VAL A 28 1.76 2.47 -4.18
C VAL A 28 1.76 0.93 -4.22
N GLY A 29 2.93 0.32 -4.20
CA GLY A 29 3.11 -1.13 -4.32
C GLY A 29 3.03 -1.65 -5.75
N PRO A 30 3.13 -2.98 -5.94
CA PRO A 30 3.22 -3.63 -7.25
C PRO A 30 1.85 -3.72 -7.94
N ILE A 31 1.13 -2.59 -8.08
CA ILE A 31 -0.18 -2.48 -8.73
C ILE A 31 0.03 -1.99 -10.17
N PRO A 32 -0.03 -2.86 -11.19
CA PRO A 32 0.34 -2.49 -12.56
C PRO A 32 -0.41 -1.27 -13.08
N ARG A 33 -1.71 -1.17 -12.78
CA ARG A 33 -2.54 -0.05 -13.22
C ARG A 33 -1.97 1.29 -12.75
N CYS A 34 -1.68 1.42 -11.45
CA CYS A 34 -1.09 2.62 -10.89
C CYS A 34 0.36 2.83 -11.35
N ILE A 35 1.14 1.77 -11.58
CA ILE A 35 2.53 1.95 -12.05
C ILE A 35 2.54 2.53 -13.47
N PHE A 36 1.75 2.00 -14.41
CA PHE A 36 1.80 2.42 -15.83
C PHE A 36 0.95 3.63 -16.16
N GLN A 37 -0.08 3.95 -15.38
CA GLN A 37 -1.03 5.02 -15.69
C GLN A 37 -0.90 6.14 -14.66
N PHE A 38 -0.52 7.34 -15.12
CA PHE A 38 -0.26 8.47 -14.24
C PHE A 38 -1.50 8.93 -13.45
N ASN A 39 -2.67 8.99 -14.09
CA ASN A 39 -3.89 9.42 -13.40
C ASN A 39 -4.31 8.43 -12.30
N GLU A 40 -4.11 7.14 -12.54
CA GLU A 40 -4.37 6.08 -11.56
C GLU A 40 -3.36 6.11 -10.42
N TYR A 41 -2.09 6.41 -10.73
CA TYR A 41 -1.05 6.66 -9.72
C TYR A 41 -1.43 7.83 -8.81
N GLU A 42 -1.72 9.00 -9.39
CA GLU A 42 -2.05 10.19 -8.61
C GLU A 42 -3.31 10.01 -7.77
N THR A 43 -4.34 9.39 -8.35
CA THR A 43 -5.57 9.07 -7.63
C THR A 43 -5.27 8.16 -6.44
N ARG A 44 -4.47 7.11 -6.65
CA ARG A 44 -4.08 6.18 -5.59
C ARG A 44 -3.28 6.86 -4.48
N VAL A 45 -2.31 7.71 -4.82
CA VAL A 45 -1.50 8.47 -3.83
C VAL A 45 -2.39 9.41 -3.02
N ARG A 46 -3.28 10.15 -3.67
CA ARG A 46 -4.23 11.05 -3.01
C ARG A 46 -5.16 10.29 -2.07
N ASP A 47 -5.68 9.15 -2.52
CA ASP A 47 -6.55 8.33 -1.70
C ASP A 47 -5.83 7.78 -0.46
N ILE A 48 -4.60 7.29 -0.61
CA ILE A 48 -3.78 6.83 0.53
C ILE A 48 -3.60 7.98 1.55
N LYS A 49 -3.25 9.18 1.08
CA LYS A 49 -3.10 10.36 1.96
C LYS A 49 -4.40 10.70 2.69
N ASN A 50 -5.53 10.70 2.00
CA ASN A 50 -6.83 11.00 2.60
C ASN A 50 -7.21 9.95 3.65
N ILE A 51 -6.94 8.67 3.39
CA ILE A 51 -7.23 7.60 4.34
C ILE A 51 -6.39 7.77 5.59
N LEU A 52 -5.08 7.96 5.46
CA LEU A 52 -4.19 8.17 6.60
C LEU A 52 -4.60 9.39 7.41
N ALA A 53 -4.94 10.51 6.77
CA ALA A 53 -5.42 11.71 7.45
C ALA A 53 -6.76 11.51 8.19
N GLY A 54 -7.58 10.55 7.73
CA GLY A 54 -8.84 10.19 8.38
C GLY A 54 -8.70 9.16 9.50
N ILE A 55 -7.49 8.69 9.80
CA ILE A 55 -7.25 7.81 10.95
C ILE A 55 -7.24 8.67 12.21
N ASP A 56 -8.07 8.29 13.17
CA ASP A 56 -8.20 8.91 14.49
C ASP A 56 -8.47 7.82 15.56
N ALA A 57 -8.57 8.25 16.81
CA ALA A 57 -8.82 7.39 17.96
C ALA A 57 -10.03 6.45 17.78
N SER A 58 -11.08 6.90 17.09
CA SER A 58 -12.33 6.14 16.95
C SER A 58 -12.20 4.95 16.00
N ASN A 59 -11.23 4.98 15.08
CA ASN A 59 -11.08 3.97 14.03
C ASN A 59 -9.69 3.33 13.93
N ALA A 60 -8.69 3.80 14.69
CA ALA A 60 -7.31 3.32 14.65
C ALA A 60 -7.19 1.80 14.87
N VAL A 61 -8.01 1.25 15.77
CA VAL A 61 -8.05 -0.19 16.08
C VAL A 61 -8.29 -1.07 14.84
N HIS A 62 -9.02 -0.56 13.84
CA HIS A 62 -9.29 -1.30 12.60
C HIS A 62 -8.06 -1.45 11.71
N TYR A 63 -7.04 -0.61 11.91
CA TYR A 63 -5.78 -0.64 11.16
C TYR A 63 -4.66 -1.35 11.93
N GLY A 64 -4.78 -1.50 13.25
CA GLY A 64 -3.86 -2.32 14.06
C GLY A 64 -3.90 -3.82 13.68
N MET A 65 -4.99 -4.28 13.06
CA MET A 65 -5.11 -5.65 12.54
C MET A 65 -4.29 -5.91 11.27
N ILE A 66 -3.66 -4.89 10.70
CA ILE A 66 -2.80 -5.04 9.52
C ILE A 66 -1.54 -5.81 9.94
N GLY A 67 -1.26 -6.90 9.24
CA GLY A 67 -0.30 -7.94 9.64
C GLY A 67 -0.95 -9.18 10.24
N GLY A 68 -2.23 -9.10 10.60
CA GLY A 68 -3.01 -10.18 11.19
C GLY A 68 -3.63 -11.14 10.16
N ARG A 69 -4.14 -12.26 10.70
CA ARG A 69 -4.93 -13.28 9.97
C ARG A 69 -6.42 -12.97 9.96
N GLU A 70 -6.84 -12.00 10.78
CA GLU A 70 -8.23 -11.56 10.83
C GLU A 70 -8.59 -10.77 9.58
N MET A 71 -9.87 -10.84 9.22
CA MET A 71 -10.41 -10.09 8.10
C MET A 71 -10.34 -8.61 8.47
N CYS A 72 -9.55 -7.82 7.73
CA CYS A 72 -9.60 -6.37 7.88
C CYS A 72 -11.07 -5.92 7.72
N PRO A 73 -11.59 -5.09 8.64
CA PRO A 73 -12.93 -4.54 8.49
C PRO A 73 -13.09 -3.94 7.09
N SER A 74 -14.22 -4.23 6.43
CA SER A 74 -14.51 -3.66 5.11
C SER A 74 -14.92 -2.18 5.23
N ASN A 75 -14.13 -1.37 5.93
CA ASN A 75 -14.20 0.05 5.70
C ASN A 75 -13.78 0.32 4.24
N ASP A 76 -14.36 1.34 3.61
CA ASP A 76 -14.17 1.59 2.17
C ASP A 76 -12.69 1.89 1.77
N ALA A 77 -11.79 1.97 2.76
CA ALA A 77 -10.43 2.47 2.63
C ALA A 77 -9.34 1.39 2.74
N SER A 78 -9.55 0.29 3.46
CA SER A 78 -8.48 -0.66 3.85
C SER A 78 -7.79 -1.29 2.64
N HIS A 79 -8.53 -1.69 1.61
CA HIS A 79 -7.97 -2.26 0.36
C HIS A 79 -7.02 -1.29 -0.38
N LYS A 80 -6.99 -0.01 0.00
CA LYS A 80 -6.02 0.95 -0.53
C LYS A 80 -4.67 0.91 0.17
N LEU A 81 -4.66 0.46 1.42
CA LEU A 81 -3.47 0.34 2.25
C LEU A 81 -2.93 -1.10 2.29
N VAL A 82 -3.79 -2.10 2.14
CA VAL A 82 -3.42 -3.52 2.29
C VAL A 82 -3.51 -4.31 0.99
N LYS A 83 -2.79 -5.43 0.97
CA LYS A 83 -2.90 -6.53 0.03
C LYS A 83 -3.18 -7.81 0.84
N VAL A 84 -3.98 -8.70 0.26
CA VAL A 84 -4.16 -10.05 0.81
C VAL A 84 -3.05 -10.93 0.25
N VAL A 85 -2.29 -11.57 1.14
CA VAL A 85 -1.25 -12.53 0.78
C VAL A 85 -1.70 -13.92 1.19
N ARG A 86 -1.62 -14.85 0.24
CA ARG A 86 -1.80 -16.29 0.48
C ARG A 86 -0.51 -16.83 1.11
N LEU A 87 -0.63 -17.40 2.29
CA LEU A 87 0.44 -18.07 3.02
C LEU A 87 0.18 -19.58 3.02
N ILE A 88 1.19 -20.37 2.66
CA ILE A 88 1.17 -21.82 2.86
C ILE A 88 2.14 -22.10 3.99
N THR A 89 1.61 -22.61 5.10
CA THR A 89 2.43 -22.93 6.28
C THR A 89 3.20 -24.23 6.07
N GLN A 90 4.18 -24.52 6.95
CA GLN A 90 4.94 -25.78 6.91
C GLN A 90 4.09 -27.04 7.08
N LYS A 91 2.84 -26.91 7.53
CA LYS A 91 1.89 -28.01 7.71
C LYS A 91 0.89 -28.13 6.55
N ASP A 92 1.19 -27.53 5.40
CA ASP A 92 0.31 -27.45 4.23
C ASP A 92 -1.06 -26.80 4.53
N VAL A 93 -1.14 -26.00 5.59
CA VAL A 93 -2.32 -25.20 5.90
C VAL A 93 -2.24 -23.91 5.09
N GLU A 94 -3.27 -23.66 4.30
CA GLU A 94 -3.46 -22.44 3.53
C GLU A 94 -4.15 -21.38 4.38
N GLU A 95 -3.57 -20.18 4.39
CA GLU A 95 -4.05 -19.05 5.15
C GLU A 95 -3.94 -17.75 4.36
N PHE A 96 -4.69 -16.74 4.80
CA PHE A 96 -4.66 -15.41 4.20
C PHE A 96 -4.27 -14.38 5.26
N VAL A 97 -3.31 -13.53 4.90
CA VAL A 97 -2.80 -12.47 5.78
C VAL A 97 -3.00 -11.14 5.08
N ASN A 98 -3.50 -10.15 5.81
CA ASN A 98 -3.58 -8.77 5.33
C ASN A 98 -2.24 -8.10 5.59
N LEU A 99 -1.47 -7.81 4.55
CA LEU A 99 -0.20 -7.10 4.66
C LEU A 99 -0.33 -5.71 4.05
N PRO A 100 0.51 -4.74 4.45
CA PRO A 100 0.62 -3.47 3.73
C PRO A 100 0.90 -3.71 2.24
N ALA A 101 0.33 -2.85 1.38
CA ALA A 101 0.53 -2.95 -0.07
C ALA A 101 2.01 -2.79 -0.45
N CYS A 102 2.73 -1.90 0.23
CA CYS A 102 4.18 -1.74 0.18
C CYS A 102 4.74 -1.18 1.49
N PHE A 103 6.07 -1.21 1.63
CA PHE A 103 6.80 -0.71 2.80
C PHE A 103 6.56 0.80 3.07
N SER A 104 6.47 1.62 2.02
CA SER A 104 6.18 3.05 2.15
C SER A 104 4.81 3.30 2.81
N ILE A 105 3.81 2.49 2.46
CA ILE A 105 2.47 2.56 3.05
C ILE A 105 2.49 2.06 4.50
N GLU A 106 3.19 0.96 4.78
CA GLU A 106 3.38 0.44 6.14
C GLU A 106 3.97 1.49 7.07
N SER A 107 5.07 2.13 6.66
CA SER A 107 5.76 3.13 7.45
C SER A 107 4.88 4.35 7.75
N LYS A 108 4.13 4.82 6.75
CA LYS A 108 3.19 5.94 6.91
C LYS A 108 2.03 5.59 7.83
N LEU A 109 1.52 4.36 7.73
CA LEU A 109 0.45 3.87 8.59
C LEU A 109 0.91 3.78 10.05
N ILE A 110 2.06 3.17 10.30
CA ILE A 110 2.63 3.06 11.66
C ILE A 110 2.86 4.46 12.23
N GLY A 111 3.45 5.37 11.46
CA GLY A 111 3.65 6.76 11.90
C GLY A 111 2.34 7.42 12.31
N ARG A 112 1.28 7.27 11.50
CA ARG A 112 -0.03 7.85 11.81
C ARG A 112 -0.69 7.21 13.04
N LEU A 113 -0.54 5.90 13.21
CA LEU A 113 -1.08 5.20 14.37
C LEU A 113 -0.38 5.66 15.67
N LEU A 114 0.94 5.85 15.64
CA LEU A 114 1.70 6.39 16.78
C LEU A 114 1.31 7.83 17.11
N GLU A 115 1.08 8.69 16.11
CA GLU A 115 0.58 10.05 16.34
C GLU A 115 -0.77 10.03 17.07
N VAL A 116 -1.69 9.15 16.64
CA VAL A 116 -3.02 9.01 17.27
C VAL A 116 -2.91 8.47 18.69
N ASP A 117 -1.99 7.54 18.92
CA ASP A 117 -1.72 6.95 20.24
C ASP A 117 -1.23 8.02 21.24
N GLU A 118 -0.23 8.81 20.85
CA GLU A 118 0.32 9.92 21.64
C GLU A 118 -0.74 11.00 21.95
N GLU A 119 -1.64 11.30 21.01
CA GLU A 119 -2.71 12.28 21.21
C GLU A 119 -3.80 11.82 22.18
N ASN A 120 -3.98 10.51 22.36
CA ASN A 120 -5.18 9.95 22.99
C ASN A 120 -4.92 8.94 24.13
N ASP A 121 -3.67 8.68 24.53
CA ASP A 121 -3.30 7.68 25.56
C ASP A 121 -3.92 6.28 25.24
N ILE A 122 -3.99 5.96 23.95
CA ILE A 122 -4.49 4.66 23.48
C ILE A 122 -3.40 3.62 23.75
N ILE A 123 -3.77 2.35 23.89
CA ILE A 123 -2.82 1.24 23.86
C ILE A 123 -3.17 0.46 22.60
N LEU A 124 -2.45 0.72 21.50
CA LEU A 124 -2.57 -0.04 20.25
C LEU A 124 -1.85 -1.39 20.30
#